data_AF-M5IS23-F1
#
_entry.id   AF-M5IS23-F1
#
_cell.length_a   1.000
_cell.length_b   1.000
_cell.length_c   1.000
_cell.angle_alpha   90.00
_cell.angle_beta   90.00
_cell.angle_gamma   90.00
#
_symmetry.space_group_name_H-M   'P 1'
#
loop_
_entity.id
_entity.type
_entity.pdbx_description
1 polymer ?
#
loop_
_entity_poly.entity_id
_entity_poly.type
_entity_poly.pdbx_seq_one_letter_code
_entity_poly.pdbx_strand_id
1 'polypeptide(L)' 'MLKSDFLKRLSDLGLSVNDFANLTKLNAGSIYNWNDEKKPIPSWVEPFLVCYEKSTRYEKIKELTKDL' A
#
# COMPACT_ATOMS: atom_id res chain seq x y z
N MET A 1 1.64 -10.46 -6.78
CA MET A 1 1.88 -10.75 -5.35
C MET A 1 0.74 -11.61 -4.83
N LEU A 2 0.99 -12.50 -3.87
CA LEU A 2 -0.09 -13.25 -3.23
C LEU A 2 -0.86 -12.33 -2.26
N LYS A 3 -2.09 -12.71 -1.92
CA LYS A 3 -2.93 -11.96 -0.96
C LYS A 3 -2.24 -11.84 0.41
N SER A 4 -1.58 -12.91 0.86
CA SER A 4 -0.80 -12.91 2.10
C SER A 4 0.31 -11.85 2.09
N ASP A 5 1.04 -11.75 0.97
CA ASP A 5 2.12 -10.78 0.81
C ASP A 5 1.58 -9.35 0.78
N PHE A 6 0.44 -9.14 0.12
CA PHE A 6 -0.24 -7.84 0.10
C PHE A 6 -0.62 -7.39 1.50
N LEU A 7 -1.28 -8.25 2.28
CA LEU A 7 -1.68 -7.92 3.66
C LEU A 7 -0.47 -7.68 4.56
N LYS A 8 0.61 -8.47 4.40
CA LYS A 8 1.86 -8.25 5.14
C LYS A 8 2.47 -6.90 4.80
N ARG A 9 2.56 -6.53 3.51
CA ARG A 9 3.12 -5.24 3.06
C ARG A 9 2.31 -4.06 3.59
N LEU A 10 0.98 -4.15 3.62
CA LEU A 10 0.15 -3.12 4.27
C LEU A 10 0.50 -2.98 5.75
N SER A 11 0.57 -4.10 6.48
CA SER A 11 0.94 -4.09 7.90
C SER A 11 2.34 -3.51 8.14
N ASP A 12 3.33 -3.87 7.33
CA ASP A 12 4.71 -3.35 7.43
C ASP A 12 4.75 -1.83 7.19
N LEU A 13 3.83 -1.28 6.39
CA LEU A 13 3.66 0.15 6.12
C LEU A 13 2.74 0.86 7.12
N GLY A 14 2.22 0.15 8.13
CA GLY A 14 1.27 0.70 9.09
C GLY A 14 -0.11 1.03 8.50
N LEU A 15 -0.50 0.35 7.42
CA LEU A 15 -1.77 0.54 6.73
C LEU A 15 -2.73 -0.63 7.00
N SER A 16 -4.01 -0.32 7.14
CA SER A 16 -5.10 -1.29 6.98
C SER A 16 -5.57 -1.38 5.53
N VAL A 17 -6.41 -2.38 5.23
CA VAL A 17 -7.10 -2.47 3.91
C VAL A 17 -7.98 -1.24 3.65
N ASN A 18 -8.60 -0.67 4.70
CA ASN A 18 -9.41 0.54 4.56
C ASN A 18 -8.55 1.77 4.26
N ASP A 19 -7.36 1.88 4.86
CA ASP A 19 -6.42 2.96 4.54
C ASP A 19 -5.96 2.87 3.09
N PHE A 20 -5.60 1.65 2.65
CA PHE A 20 -5.26 1.40 1.25
C PHE A 20 -6.42 1.76 0.30
N ALA A 21 -7.64 1.35 0.63
CA ALA A 21 -8.83 1.69 -0.13
C ALA A 21 -9.02 3.21 -0.26
N ASN A 22 -8.83 3.95 0.83
CA ASN A 22 -8.92 5.41 0.87
C ASN A 22 -7.83 6.10 0.05
N LEU A 23 -6.60 5.56 0.06
CA LEU A 23 -5.47 6.05 -0.72
C LEU A 23 -5.68 5.84 -2.22
N THR A 24 -6.15 4.66 -2.62
CA THR A 24 -6.33 4.30 -4.04
C THR A 24 -7.71 4.66 -4.59
N LYS A 25 -8.60 5.23 -3.75
CA LYS A 25 -10.01 5.51 -4.08
C LYS A 25 -10.77 4.29 -4.58
N LEU A 26 -10.40 3.11 -4.09
CA LEU A 26 -11.11 1.86 -4.38
C LEU A 26 -12.13 1.58 -3.29
N ASN A 27 -13.14 0.80 -3.62
CA ASN A 27 -14.05 0.26 -2.62
C ASN A 27 -13.34 -0.83 -1.79
N ALA A 28 -13.35 -0.71 -0.46
CA ALA A 28 -12.70 -1.68 0.43
C ALA A 28 -13.23 -3.11 0.23
N GLY A 29 -14.53 -3.29 0.01
CA GLY A 29 -15.13 -4.60 -0.30
C GLY A 29 -14.58 -5.23 -1.57
N SER A 30 -14.20 -4.43 -2.57
CA SER A 30 -13.53 -4.93 -3.78
C SER A 30 -12.14 -5.45 -3.47
N ILE A 31 -11.39 -4.77 -2.60
CA ILE A 31 -10.05 -5.18 -2.16
C ILE A 31 -10.10 -6.43 -1.29
N TYR A 32 -11.05 -6.52 -0.35
CA TYR A 32 -11.25 -7.73 0.46
C TYR A 32 -11.56 -8.96 -0.40
N ASN A 33 -12.24 -8.77 -1.53
CA ASN A 33 -12.59 -9.81 -2.50
C ASN A 33 -11.42 -10.26 -3.40
N TRP A 34 -10.29 -9.57 -3.41
CA TRP A 34 -9.10 -10.06 -4.09
C TRP A 34 -8.63 -11.39 -3.48
N ASN A 35 -8.14 -12.31 -4.29
CA ASN A 35 -7.70 -13.65 -3.93
C ASN A 35 -6.78 -14.25 -5.02
N ASP A 36 -6.01 -15.26 -4.67
CA ASP A 36 -4.94 -15.78 -5.53
C ASP A 36 -5.42 -16.61 -6.74
N GLU A 37 -6.72 -16.93 -6.81
CA GLU A 37 -7.28 -17.79 -7.87
C GLU A 37 -8.05 -16.99 -8.92
N LYS A 38 -9.15 -16.35 -8.53
CA LYS A 38 -10.15 -15.77 -9.43
C LYS A 38 -10.05 -14.25 -9.55
N LYS A 39 -9.50 -13.59 -8.53
CA LYS A 39 -9.39 -12.12 -8.48
C LYS A 39 -8.01 -11.74 -7.94
N PRO A 40 -6.92 -12.07 -8.67
CA PRO A 40 -5.57 -11.79 -8.21
C PRO A 40 -5.38 -10.31 -7.89
N ILE A 41 -4.44 -10.03 -6.99
CA ILE A 41 -4.05 -8.65 -6.68
C ILE A 41 -3.59 -7.98 -7.98
N PRO A 42 -4.15 -6.81 -8.36
CA PRO A 42 -3.74 -6.12 -9.57
C PRO A 42 -2.24 -5.84 -9.59
N SER A 43 -1.61 -6.01 -10.75
CA SER A 43 -0.15 -5.90 -10.90
C SER A 43 0.42 -4.53 -10.51
N TRP A 44 -0.38 -3.47 -10.58
CA TRP A 44 0.03 -2.11 -10.18
C TRP A 44 0.12 -1.90 -8.67
N VAL A 45 -0.45 -2.79 -7.85
CA VAL A 45 -0.46 -2.64 -6.39
C VAL A 45 0.97 -2.68 -5.83
N GLU A 46 1.82 -3.57 -6.32
CA GLU A 46 3.20 -3.66 -5.87
C GLU A 46 4.00 -2.37 -6.14
N PRO A 47 4.08 -1.85 -7.39
CA PRO A 47 4.79 -0.59 -7.63
C PRO A 47 4.15 0.60 -6.89
N PHE A 48 2.84 0.60 -6.66
CA PHE A 48 2.20 1.61 -5.82
C PHE A 48 2.74 1.58 -4.38
N LEU A 49 2.79 0.40 -3.75
CA LEU A 49 3.30 0.27 -2.37
C LEU A 49 4.78 0.64 -2.28
N VAL A 50 5.59 0.29 -3.28
CA VAL A 50 7.00 0.73 -3.37
C VAL A 50 7.11 2.25 -3.44
N CYS A 51 6.29 2.91 -4.25
CA CYS A 51 6.29 4.37 -4.35
C CYS A 51 5.83 5.02 -3.04
N TYR A 52 4.79 4.49 -2.41
CA TYR A 52 4.29 4.97 -1.11
C TYR A 52 5.36 4.86 0.00
N GLU A 53 6.07 3.73 0.06
CA GLU A 53 7.17 3.53 0.99
C GLU A 53 8.31 4.54 0.76
N LYS A 54 8.65 4.80 -0.50
CA LYS A 54 9.68 5.80 -0.84
C LYS A 54 9.25 7.22 -0.51
N SER A 55 7.99 7.58 -0.78
CA SER A 55 7.48 8.93 -0.50
C SER A 55 7.42 9.21 1.01
N THR A 56 6.99 8.23 1.82
CA THR A 56 6.97 8.38 3.28
C THR A 56 8.37 8.56 3.87
N ARG A 57 9.36 7.80 3.38
CA ARG A 57 10.78 8.00 3.75
C ARG A 57 11.29 9.38 3.32
N TYR A 58 10.95 9.82 2.11
CA TYR A 58 11.35 11.13 1.60
C TYR A 58 10.80 12.27 2.46
N GLU A 59 9.49 12.27 2.78
CA GLU A 59 8.90 13.32 3.62
C GLU A 59 9.54 13.34 5.03
N LYS A 60 9.87 12.16 5.59
CA LYS A 60 10.60 12.08 6.86
C LYS A 60 11.98 12.72 6.78
N ILE A 61 12.75 12.45 5.73
CA ILE A 61 14.07 13.06 5.53
C ILE A 61 13.93 14.57 5.36
N LYS A 62 13.04 15.00 4.48
CA LYS A 62 12.76 16.42 4.20
C LYS A 62 12.43 17.20 5.47
N GLU A 63 11.61 16.63 6.34
CA GLU A 63 11.26 17.24 7.63
C GLU A 63 12.48 17.32 8.58
N LEU A 64 13.31 16.28 8.64
CA LEU A 64 14.53 16.28 9.46
C LEU A 64 15.60 17.26 8.96
N THR A 65 15.58 17.58 7.66
CA THR A 65 16.56 18.48 7.02
C THR A 65 16.03 19.88 6.79
N LYS A 66 14.82 20.22 7.25
CA LYS A 66 14.16 21.50 6.90
C LYS A 66 14.87 22.75 7.45
N ASP A 67 15.67 22.57 8.50
CA ASP A 67 16.36 23.65 9.23
C ASP A 67 17.91 23.56 9.11
N LEU A 68 18.42 22.70 8.22
CA LEU A 68 19.84 22.67 7.83
C LEU A 68 20.17 23.80 6.85
#